data_AF-A0AB36P984-F1
#
_entry.id   AF-A0AB36P984-F1
#
_cell.length_a   1.000
_cell.length_b   1.000
_cell.length_c   1.000
_cell.angle_alpha   90.00
_cell.angle_beta   90.00
_cell.angle_gamma   90.00
#
_symmetry.space_group_name_H-M   'P 1'
#
loop_
_entity.id
_entity.type
_entity.pdbx_description
1 polymer ?
#
loop_
_entity_poly.entity_id
_entity_poly.type
_entity_poly.pdbx_seq_one_letter_code
_entity_poly.pdbx_strand_id
1 'polypeptide(L)' 'MNFLAHLHLAHLAESSLSGNLLADFVRGNPEESFPPDVVAGIHMHRRID' A
#
# COMPACT_ATOMS: atom_id res chain seq x y z
N MET A 1 -9.25 -8.59 -4.02
CA MET A 1 -9.37 -7.15 -3.77
C MET A 1 -9.75 -6.37 -5.02
N ASN A 2 -10.35 -5.18 -4.85
CA ASN A 2 -10.63 -4.24 -5.94
C ASN A 2 -9.50 -3.19 -6.02
N PHE A 3 -8.55 -3.41 -6.92
CA PHE A 3 -7.36 -2.56 -7.07
C PHE A 3 -7.67 -1.09 -7.34
N LEU A 4 -8.73 -0.79 -8.10
CA LEU A 4 -9.09 0.59 -8.43
C LEU A 4 -9.59 1.35 -7.20
N ALA A 5 -10.34 0.69 -6.32
CA ALA A 5 -10.78 1.30 -5.07
C ALA A 5 -9.60 1.63 -4.15
N HIS A 6 -8.61 0.73 -4.06
CA HIS A 6 -7.42 0.93 -3.23
C HIS A 6 -6.54 2.04 -3.77
N LEU A 7 -6.32 2.08 -5.09
CA LEU A 7 -5.60 3.18 -5.73
C LEU A 7 -6.32 4.52 -5.58
N HIS A 8 -7.66 4.51 -5.64
CA HIS A 8 -8.44 5.73 -5.43
C HIS A 8 -8.32 6.24 -3.99
N LEU A 9 -8.43 5.36 -3.00
CA LEU A 9 -8.23 5.71 -1.58
C LEU A 9 -6.80 6.18 -1.31
N ALA A 10 -5.80 5.49 -1.87
CA ALA A 10 -4.41 5.88 -1.79
C ALA A 10 -4.18 7.28 -2.35
N HIS A 11 -4.80 7.61 -3.48
CA HIS A 11 -4.76 8.95 -4.06
C HIS A 11 -5.38 10.00 -3.13
N LEU A 12 -6.57 9.72 -2.57
CA LEU A 12 -7.25 10.63 -1.64
C LEU A 12 -6.48 10.84 -0.33
N ALA A 13 -5.72 9.84 0.11
CA ALA A 13 -4.92 9.91 1.33
C ALA A 13 -3.48 10.36 1.09
N GLU A 14 -3.14 10.79 -0.13
CA GLU A 14 -1.76 11.16 -0.53
C GLU A 14 -0.72 10.06 -0.20
N SER A 15 -1.15 8.80 -0.30
CA SER A 15 -0.33 7.63 0.00
C SER A 15 0.34 7.08 -1.26
N SER A 16 1.36 6.24 -1.07
CA SER A 16 2.06 5.59 -2.17
C SER A 16 1.11 4.68 -2.96
N LEU A 17 0.87 5.03 -4.22
CA LEU A 17 0.11 4.21 -5.17
C LEU A 17 0.80 2.87 -5.43
N SER A 18 2.12 2.89 -5.58
CA SER A 18 2.93 1.68 -5.77
C SER A 18 2.91 0.81 -4.52
N GLY A 19 3.02 1.40 -3.32
CA GLY A 19 2.88 0.67 -2.05
C GLY A 19 1.50 0.03 -1.89
N ASN A 20 0.43 0.76 -2.23
CA ASN A 20 -0.92 0.21 -2.21
C ASN A 20 -1.10 -0.94 -3.21
N LEU A 21 -0.49 -0.89 -4.39
CA LEU A 21 -0.57 -1.99 -5.35
C LEU A 21 0.31 -3.19 -4.94
N LEU A 22 1.46 -2.93 -4.33
CA LEU A 22 2.42 -3.97 -3.91
C LEU A 22 1.93 -4.79 -2.71
N ALA A 23 1.03 -4.23 -1.88
CA ALA A 23 0.61 -4.83 -0.62
C ALA A 23 0.13 -6.28 -0.73
N ASP A 24 -0.59 -6.61 -1.81
CA ASP A 24 -1.09 -7.96 -2.13
C ASP A 24 0.04 -8.99 -2.35
N PHE A 25 1.23 -8.54 -2.75
CA PHE A 25 2.37 -9.38 -3.08
C PHE A 25 3.41 -9.44 -1.97
N VAL A 26 3.36 -8.49 -1.03
CA VAL A 26 4.29 -8.39 0.09
C VAL A 26 3.77 -9.23 1.25
N ARG A 27 4.59 -10.18 1.71
CA ARG A 27 4.32 -10.96 2.94
C ARG A 27 5.26 -10.52 4.07
N GLY A 28 4.77 -10.58 5.30
CA GLY A 28 5.57 -10.21 6.48
C GLY A 28 5.79 -8.69 6.59
N ASN A 29 6.90 -8.31 7.23
CA ASN A 29 7.27 -6.91 7.49
C ASN A 29 7.98 -6.28 6.27
N PRO A 30 7.43 -5.23 5.63
CA PRO A 30 8.06 -4.54 4.51
C PRO A 30 9.17 -3.55 4.88
N GLU A 31 9.37 -3.20 6.15
CA GLU A 31 10.20 -2.07 6.59
C GLU A 31 11.66 -2.12 6.10
N GLU A 32 12.26 -3.32 6.01
CA GLU A 32 13.65 -3.49 5.55
C GLU A 32 13.78 -3.60 4.03
N SER A 33 12.67 -3.81 3.32
CA SER A 33 12.64 -4.15 1.89
C SER A 33 12.24 -2.99 0.99
N PHE A 34 11.60 -1.97 1.54
CA PHE A 34 11.02 -0.88 0.76
C PHE A 34 11.28 0.50 1.39
N PRO A 35 11.30 1.56 0.57
CA PRO A 35 11.32 2.93 1.06
C PRO A 35 10.13 3.25 1.99
N PRO A 36 10.28 4.19 2.95
CA PRO A 36 9.25 4.45 3.97
C PRO A 36 7.87 4.84 3.43
N ASP A 37 7.80 5.55 2.31
CA ASP A 37 6.56 5.94 1.64
C ASP A 37 5.82 4.74 1.04
N VAL A 38 6.56 3.80 0.44
CA VAL A 38 6.03 2.54 -0.09
C VAL A 38 5.55 1.64 1.06
N VAL A 39 6.33 1.56 2.15
CA VAL A 39 5.96 0.85 3.39
C VAL A 39 4.64 1.41 3.94
N ALA A 40 4.50 2.73 4.03
CA ALA A 40 3.28 3.38 4.48
C ALA A 40 2.08 3.04 3.58
N GLY A 41 2.27 2.99 2.25
CA GLY A 41 1.24 2.54 1.31
C GLY A 41 0.83 1.08 1.48
N ILE A 42 1.80 0.19 1.74
CA ILE A 42 1.53 -1.23 2.02
C ILE A 42 0.70 -1.38 3.30
N HIS A 43 1.06 -0.66 4.37
CA HIS A 43 0.30 -0.69 5.63
C HIS A 43 -1.10 -0.10 5.48
N MET A 44 -1.25 0.97 4.70
CA MET A 44 -2.54 1.57 4.41
C MET A 44 -3.48 0.57 3.74
N HIS A 45 -3.04 -0.07 2.66
CA HIS A 45 -3.84 -1.09 1.95
C HIS A 45 -4.29 -2.19 2.90
N ARG A 46 -3.35 -2.77 3.68
CA ARG A 46 -3.63 -3.86 4.64
C ARG A 46 -4.62 -3.47 5.76
N ARG A 47 -4.84 -2.18 5.99
CA ARG A 47 -5.77 -1.68 7.00
C ARG A 47 -7.18 -1.45 6.41
N ILE A 48 -7.27 -1.32 5.09
CA ILE A 48 -8.51 -1.11 4.35
C ILE A 48 -9.12 -2.45 3.94
N ASP A 49 -8.27 -3.42 3.55
CA ASP A 49 -8.62 -4.84 3.36
C ASP A 49 -9.29 -5.46 4.60
#